data_AF-A0A1J3JCY3-F1
#
_entry.id   AF-A0A1J3JCY3-F1
#
_cell.length_a   1.000
_cell.length_b   1.000
_cell.length_c   1.000
_cell.angle_alpha   90.00
_cell.angle_beta   90.00
_cell.angle_gamma   90.00
#
_symmetry.space_group_name_H-M   'P 1'
#
loop_
_entity.id
_entity.type
_entity.pdbx_description
1 polymer ?
#
loop_
_entity_poly.entity_id
_entity_poly.type
_entity_poly.pdbx_seq_one_letter_code
_entity_poly.pdbx_strand_id
1 'polypeptide(L)'
;GKYCEKRDPTLAVVAYRRGQCDEELINVTNKNSLFKLQARYVVERMDGDLWDKVLDENNEYRRQLIDQVVSTALPESKSPEQVSAAVKAFMTADLPHELIELLE
;
A
#
# COMPACT_ATOMS: atom_id res chain seq x y z
N GLY A 1 -7.85 -5.36 19.95
CA GLY A 1 -9.24 -5.17 20.36
C GLY A 1 -9.70 -3.78 19.95
N LYS A 2 -10.98 -3.64 19.54
CA LYS A 2 -11.68 -2.45 18.99
C LYS A 2 -11.55 -1.10 19.75
N TYR A 3 -10.73 -1.05 20.80
CA TYR A 3 -10.49 0.13 21.65
C TYR A 3 -9.19 0.89 21.30
N CYS A 4 -8.29 0.30 20.50
CA CYS A 4 -7.04 0.97 20.08
C CYS A 4 -7.16 1.78 18.78
N GLU A 5 -8.30 1.73 18.08
CA GLU A 5 -8.45 2.42 16.78
C GLU A 5 -8.54 3.96 16.92
N LYS A 6 -8.85 4.47 18.12
CA LYS A 6 -9.02 5.91 18.37
C LYS A 6 -7.83 6.61 19.04
N ARG A 7 -6.82 5.87 19.53
CA ARG A 7 -5.67 6.46 20.23
C ARG A 7 -4.45 6.58 19.33
N ASP A 8 -4.08 5.51 18.63
CA ASP A 8 -2.89 5.48 17.78
C ASP A 8 -3.14 4.57 16.56
N PRO A 9 -3.67 5.10 15.46
CA PRO A 9 -3.97 4.30 14.27
C PRO A 9 -2.70 3.70 13.64
N THR A 10 -1.53 4.31 13.87
CA THR A 10 -0.21 3.77 13.54
C THR A 10 0.10 2.47 14.30
N LEU A 11 -0.27 2.38 15.58
CA LEU A 11 -0.08 1.19 16.41
C LEU A 11 -1.01 0.06 15.97
N ALA A 12 -2.23 0.39 15.54
CA ALA A 12 -3.17 -0.56 14.96
C ALA A 12 -2.61 -1.22 13.69
N VAL A 13 -2.00 -0.43 12.79
CA VAL A 13 -1.32 -0.94 11.59
C VAL A 13 -0.21 -1.94 11.96
N VAL A 14 0.61 -1.64 12.98
CA VAL A 14 1.66 -2.55 13.45
C VAL A 14 1.08 -3.86 14.01
N ALA A 15 -0.03 -3.77 14.76
CA ALA A 15 -0.69 -4.94 15.30
C ALA A 15 -1.30 -5.83 14.20
N TYR A 16 -1.98 -5.24 13.21
CA TYR A 16 -2.55 -5.98 12.08
C TYR A 16 -1.49 -6.59 11.18
N ARG A 17 -0.38 -5.88 10.96
CA ARG A 17 0.80 -6.40 10.27
C ARG A 17 1.37 -7.67 10.94
N ARG A 18 1.38 -7.72 12.28
CA ARG A 18 1.82 -8.92 13.03
C ARG A 18 0.80 -10.07 12.95
N GLY A 19 -0.48 -9.75 12.82
CA GLY A 19 -1.56 -10.74 12.68
C GLY A 19 -1.83 -11.21 11.26
N GLN A 20 -1.10 -10.69 10.25
CA GLN A 20 -1.37 -10.88 8.82
C GLN A 20 -2.81 -10.53 8.41
N CYS A 21 -3.44 -9.59 9.11
CA CYS A 21 -4.79 -9.13 8.80
C CYS A 21 -4.73 -8.02 7.75
N ASP A 22 -4.51 -8.40 6.49
CA ASP A 22 -4.32 -7.47 5.36
C ASP A 22 -5.54 -6.56 5.13
N GLU A 23 -6.74 -7.12 5.20
CA GLU A 23 -7.99 -6.39 4.94
C GLU A 23 -8.28 -5.34 6.02
N GLU A 24 -8.11 -5.70 7.29
CA GLU A 24 -8.32 -4.78 8.41
C GLU A 24 -7.28 -3.66 8.40
N LEU A 25 -6.04 -3.95 8.00
CA LEU A 25 -5.00 -2.94 7.83
C LEU A 25 -5.38 -1.94 6.73
N ILE A 26 -5.77 -2.41 5.55
CA ILE A 26 -6.22 -1.55 4.44
C ILE A 26 -7.41 -0.69 4.88
N ASN A 27 -8.39 -1.28 5.56
CA ASN A 27 -9.58 -0.57 6.02
C ASN A 27 -9.21 0.53 7.04
N VAL A 28 -8.30 0.24 7.97
CA VAL A 28 -7.86 1.23 8.97
C VAL A 28 -7.04 2.34 8.31
N THR A 29 -6.20 2.02 7.33
CA THR A 29 -5.38 3.03 6.65
C THR A 29 -6.21 3.90 5.74
N ASN A 30 -7.17 3.33 4.99
CA ASN A 30 -8.12 4.08 4.17
C ASN A 30 -8.94 5.05 5.03
N LYS A 31 -9.50 4.59 6.15
CA LYS A 31 -10.31 5.43 7.06
C LYS A 31 -9.54 6.57 7.73
N ASN A 32 -8.24 6.40 7.96
CA ASN A 32 -7.40 7.38 8.65
C ASN A 32 -6.45 8.12 7.70
N SER A 33 -6.61 7.95 6.38
CA SER A 33 -5.73 8.49 5.35
C SER A 33 -4.25 8.15 5.56
N LEU A 34 -3.94 6.98 6.14
CA LEU A 34 -2.59 6.51 6.43
C LEU A 34 -1.96 5.78 5.22
N PHE A 35 -2.09 6.39 4.04
CA PHE A 35 -1.63 5.81 2.78
C PHE A 35 -0.11 5.57 2.73
N LYS A 36 0.68 6.38 3.45
CA LYS A 36 2.13 6.15 3.60
C LYS A 36 2.46 4.79 4.22
N LEU A 37 1.73 4.41 5.27
CA LEU A 37 1.95 3.14 5.95
C LEU A 37 1.40 1.98 5.12
N GLN A 38 0.26 2.18 4.49
CA GLN A 38 -0.33 1.21 3.57
C GLN A 38 0.60 0.91 2.39
N ALA A 39 1.13 1.95 1.74
CA ALA A 39 2.06 1.83 0.63
C ALA A 39 3.28 0.99 1.00
N ARG A 40 3.94 1.33 2.12
CA ARG A 40 5.07 0.55 2.64
C ARG A 40 4.69 -0.89 2.92
N TYR A 41 3.55 -1.11 3.55
CA TYR A 41 3.08 -2.45 3.88
C TYR A 41 2.84 -3.31 2.63
N VAL A 42 2.13 -2.77 1.62
CA VAL A 42 1.81 -3.48 0.38
C VAL A 42 3.09 -3.83 -0.39
N VAL A 43 4.03 -2.87 -0.50
CA VAL A 43 5.35 -3.08 -1.12
C VAL A 43 6.15 -4.14 -0.37
N GLU A 44 6.11 -4.14 0.97
CA GLU A 44 6.82 -5.14 1.79
C GLU A 44 6.21 -6.54 1.68
N ARG A 45 4.89 -6.65 1.52
CA ARG A 45 4.19 -7.94 1.36
C ARG A 45 4.46 -8.58 0.01
N MET A 46 4.69 -7.78 -1.04
CA MET A 46 4.91 -8.26 -2.42
C MET A 46 3.83 -9.25 -2.89
N ASP A 47 2.62 -9.10 -2.37
CA ASP A 47 1.52 -10.05 -2.54
C ASP A 47 0.60 -9.58 -3.67
N GLY A 48 0.43 -10.44 -4.69
CA GLY A 48 -0.32 -10.09 -5.91
C GLY A 48 -1.80 -9.82 -5.64
N ASP A 49 -2.44 -10.65 -4.82
CA ASP A 49 -3.84 -10.49 -4.43
C ASP A 49 -4.05 -9.20 -3.62
N LEU A 50 -3.07 -8.83 -2.79
CA LEU A 50 -3.10 -7.57 -2.05
C LEU A 50 -3.02 -6.36 -2.99
N TRP A 51 -2.13 -6.43 -3.99
CA TRP A 51 -1.99 -5.39 -5.01
C TRP A 51 -3.28 -5.22 -5.82
N ASP A 52 -3.88 -6.33 -6.25
CA ASP A 52 -5.15 -6.33 -7.00
C ASP A 52 -6.25 -5.62 -6.21
N LYS A 53 -6.42 -5.96 -4.92
CA LYS A 53 -7.40 -5.30 -4.05
C LYS A 53 -7.18 -3.80 -3.88
N VAL A 54 -5.94 -3.36 -3.71
CA VAL A 54 -5.66 -1.94 -3.46
C VAL A 54 -5.63 -1.10 -4.73
N LEU A 55 -5.30 -1.72 -5.88
CA LEU A 55 -5.31 -1.12 -7.21
C LEU A 55 -6.65 -1.28 -7.94
N ASP A 56 -7.64 -1.90 -7.30
CA ASP A 56 -8.99 -2.06 -7.82
C ASP A 56 -9.58 -0.71 -8.27
N GLU A 57 -10.24 -0.68 -9.42
CA GLU A 57 -10.84 0.53 -9.99
C GLU A 57 -11.99 1.10 -9.14
N ASN A 58 -12.66 0.26 -8.34
CA ASN A 58 -13.71 0.69 -7.41
C ASN A 58 -13.15 1.30 -6.12
N ASN A 59 -11.84 1.22 -5.91
CA ASN A 59 -11.19 1.82 -4.75
C ASN A 59 -11.02 3.34 -4.95
N GLU A 60 -11.86 4.13 -4.29
CA GLU A 60 -11.79 5.60 -4.31
C GLU A 60 -10.43 6.15 -3.83
N TYR A 61 -9.73 5.41 -2.98
CA TYR A 61 -8.43 5.78 -2.44
C TYR A 61 -7.24 5.30 -3.29
N ARG A 62 -7.50 4.59 -4.40
CA ARG A 62 -6.46 4.03 -5.26
C ARG A 62 -5.40 5.06 -5.62
N ARG A 63 -5.83 6.23 -6.13
CA ARG A 63 -4.90 7.29 -6.56
C ARG A 63 -4.01 7.78 -5.42
N GLN A 64 -4.57 7.95 -4.22
CA GLN A 64 -3.82 8.40 -3.05
C GLN A 64 -2.80 7.36 -2.60
N LEU A 65 -3.16 6.09 -2.67
CA LEU A 65 -2.21 5.02 -2.37
C LEU A 65 -1.07 4.98 -3.38
N ILE A 66 -1.38 5.04 -4.68
CA ILE A 66 -0.38 5.02 -5.76
C ILE A 66 0.63 6.15 -5.56
N ASP A 67 0.15 7.38 -5.37
CA ASP A 67 0.98 8.55 -5.12
C ASP A 67 1.97 8.33 -3.95
N GLN A 68 1.51 7.73 -2.85
CA GLN A 68 2.39 7.43 -1.72
C GLN A 68 3.32 6.23 -1.97
N VAL A 69 2.91 5.25 -2.78
CA VAL A 69 3.79 4.16 -3.21
C VAL A 69 4.94 4.72 -4.04
N VAL A 70 4.65 5.57 -5.02
CA VAL A 70 5.67 6.10 -5.93
C VAL A 70 6.55 7.15 -5.26
N SER A 71 5.97 8.06 -4.47
CA SER A 71 6.69 9.17 -3.85
C SER A 71 7.44 8.76 -2.57
N THR A 72 7.01 7.70 -1.87
CA THR A 72 7.59 7.30 -0.58
C THR A 72 8.04 5.84 -0.55
N ALA A 73 7.15 4.87 -0.79
CA ALA A 73 7.48 3.47 -0.53
C ALA A 73 8.56 2.89 -1.47
N LEU A 74 8.51 3.22 -2.76
CA LEU A 74 9.50 2.81 -3.75
C LEU A 74 10.89 3.45 -3.54
N PRO A 75 11.03 4.77 -3.35
CA PRO A 75 12.33 5.36 -3.06
C PRO A 75 12.90 4.95 -1.70
N GLU A 76 12.05 4.66 -0.70
CA GLU A 76 12.50 4.06 0.57
C GLU A 76 12.88 2.57 0.43
N SER A 77 12.35 1.87 -0.58
CA SER A 77 12.60 0.46 -0.80
C SER A 77 14.03 0.23 -1.31
N LYS A 78 14.83 -0.45 -0.48
CA LYS A 78 16.19 -0.86 -0.84
C LYS A 78 16.25 -2.21 -1.55
N SER A 79 15.11 -2.92 -1.61
CA SER A 79 15.05 -4.28 -2.15
C SER A 79 14.60 -4.23 -3.62
N PRO A 80 15.40 -4.70 -4.58
CA PRO A 80 15.02 -4.69 -6.00
C PRO A 80 13.80 -5.58 -6.28
N GLU A 81 13.60 -6.62 -5.47
CA GLU A 81 12.43 -7.52 -5.55
C GLU A 81 11.13 -6.77 -5.24
N GLN A 82 11.13 -5.92 -4.21
CA GLN A 82 9.97 -5.12 -3.82
C GLN A 82 9.58 -4.11 -4.91
N VAL A 83 10.59 -3.44 -5.49
CA VAL A 83 10.37 -2.52 -6.61
C VAL A 83 9.83 -3.28 -7.82
N SER A 84 10.41 -4.44 -8.15
CA SER A 84 9.96 -5.27 -9.28
C SER A 84 8.53 -5.78 -9.10
N ALA A 85 8.16 -6.18 -7.88
CA ALA A 85 6.81 -6.64 -7.56
C ALA A 85 5.79 -5.52 -7.72
N ALA A 86 6.10 -4.32 -7.21
CA ALA A 86 5.25 -3.15 -7.38
C ALA A 86 5.10 -2.78 -8.86
N VAL A 87 6.20 -2.67 -9.62
CA VAL A 87 6.18 -2.39 -11.06
C VAL A 87 5.28 -3.39 -11.80
N LYS A 88 5.42 -4.69 -11.50
CA LYS A 88 4.58 -5.74 -12.10
C LYS A 88 3.10 -5.57 -11.76
N ALA A 89 2.78 -5.22 -10.52
CA ALA A 89 1.41 -4.94 -10.09
C ALA A 89 0.81 -3.74 -10.84
N PHE A 90 1.55 -2.63 -10.95
CA PHE A 90 1.14 -1.47 -11.73
C PHE A 90 0.91 -1.79 -13.21
N MET A 91 1.78 -2.59 -13.83
CA MET A 91 1.58 -3.04 -15.22
C MET A 91 0.32 -3.91 -15.36
N THR A 92 0.05 -4.77 -14.37
CA THR A 92 -1.14 -5.65 -14.37
C THR A 92 -2.43 -4.86 -14.18
N ALA A 93 -2.39 -3.80 -13.38
CA ALA A 93 -3.51 -2.91 -13.13
C ALA A 93 -3.72 -1.85 -14.25
N ASP A 94 -3.04 -1.98 -15.39
CA ASP A 94 -3.08 -1.03 -16.52
C ASP A 94 -2.70 0.41 -16.12
N LEU A 95 -1.72 0.54 -15.21
CA LEU A 95 -1.19 1.81 -14.73
C LEU A 95 0.27 2.07 -15.16
N PRO A 96 0.63 1.92 -16.45
CA PRO A 96 2.01 2.13 -16.89
C PRO A 96 2.43 3.61 -16.82
N HIS A 97 1.49 4.55 -16.84
CA HIS A 97 1.80 5.98 -16.81
C HIS A 97 2.39 6.42 -15.47
N GLU A 98 1.84 5.92 -14.36
CA GLU A 98 2.32 6.23 -13.00
C GLU A 98 3.75 5.70 -12.77
N LEU A 99 4.17 4.69 -13.55
CA LEU A 99 5.53 4.18 -13.54
C LEU A 99 6.52 5.08 -14.28
N ILE A 100 6.08 5.85 -15.26
CA ILE A 100 6.95 6.76 -16.01
C ILE A 100 7.41 7.90 -15.11
N GLU A 101 6.53 8.42 -14.25
CA GLU A 101 6.86 9.46 -13.27
C GLU A 101 7.91 9.05 -12.23
N LEU A 102 8.15 7.73 -12.06
CA LEU A 102 9.22 7.22 -11.20
C LEU A 102 10.60 7.21 -11.87
N LEU A 103 10.64 7.24 -13.21
CA LEU A 103 11.84 7.08 -14.02
C LEU A 103 12.42 8.41 -14.52
N GLU A 104 11.70 9.53 -14.34
CA GLU A 104 12.17 10.91 -14.53
C GLU A 104 12.72 11.50 -13.22
#